data_AF-A0AA36IWV2-F1
#
_entry.id   AF-A0AA36IWV2-F1
#
_cell.length_a   1.000
_cell.length_b   1.000
_cell.length_c   1.000
_cell.angle_alpha   90.00
_cell.angle_beta   90.00
_cell.angle_gamma   90.00
#
_symmetry.space_group_name_H-M   'P 1'
#
loop_
_entity.id
_entity.type
_entity.pdbx_description
1 polymer ?
#
loop_
_entity_poly.entity_id
_entity_poly.type
_entity_poly.pdbx_seq_one_letter_code
_entity_poly.pdbx_strand_id
1 'polypeptide(L)'
;MEPETPHRMSLTIRQHMRGLMSDGRHNIRRKKDLTRYTNYRVMRIAGLTHDNPTEKVDRRGFVTPLTELQDRATLPRSANDIRFRYPHTLSYKVYWGPPSVQDEPNEYEGSMVGCRVAVRLCDLPLTQRQKERLVDIVGTKRVCEKTGVVTLEADHFPERNHNAALLGDMLEQLMREAMQAEPVPDE
;
A
#
# COMPACT_ATOMS: atom_id res chain seq x y z
N MET A 1 45.20 -2.10 33.20
CA MET A 1 44.02 -2.51 33.98
C MET A 1 43.67 -3.91 33.55
N GLU A 2 43.67 -4.86 34.47
CA GLU A 2 43.25 -6.24 34.16
C GLU A 2 41.73 -6.26 33.89
N PRO A 3 41.26 -7.03 32.91
CA PRO A 3 39.84 -7.14 32.61
C PRO A 3 39.11 -7.84 33.78
N GLU A 4 37.91 -7.35 34.12
CA GLU A 4 37.10 -7.95 35.18
C GLU A 4 36.71 -9.39 34.83
N THR A 5 36.74 -10.28 35.82
CA THR A 5 36.36 -11.69 35.60
C THR A 5 34.86 -11.81 35.27
N PRO A 6 34.45 -12.79 34.46
CA PRO A 6 33.04 -12.96 34.05
C PRO A 6 32.09 -13.09 35.25
N HIS A 7 32.59 -13.71 36.33
CA HIS A 7 31.83 -13.83 37.56
C HIS A 7 31.60 -12.47 38.24
N ARG A 8 32.63 -11.61 38.31
CA ARG A 8 32.50 -10.26 38.85
C ARG A 8 31.52 -9.42 38.03
N MET A 9 31.62 -9.47 36.70
CA MET A 9 30.67 -8.81 35.81
C MET A 9 29.23 -9.27 36.05
N SER A 10 29.01 -10.58 36.22
CA SER A 10 27.67 -11.12 36.48
C SER A 10 27.08 -10.65 37.81
N LEU A 11 27.91 -10.43 38.82
CA LEU A 11 27.53 -9.93 40.14
C LEU A 11 27.16 -8.44 40.09
N THR A 12 27.96 -7.63 39.42
CA THR A 12 27.67 -6.20 39.20
C THR A 12 26.38 -6.01 38.40
N ILE A 13 26.18 -6.80 37.34
CA ILE A 13 24.94 -6.75 36.54
C ILE A 13 23.73 -7.13 37.41
N ARG A 14 23.81 -8.20 38.21
CA ARG A 14 22.70 -8.61 39.09
C ARG A 14 22.36 -7.56 40.14
N GLN A 15 23.36 -6.94 40.76
CA GLN A 15 23.15 -5.86 41.73
C GLN A 15 22.52 -4.63 41.09
N HIS A 16 22.93 -4.28 39.86
CA HIS A 16 22.36 -3.17 39.11
C HIS A 16 20.89 -3.43 38.74
N MET A 17 20.59 -4.64 38.26
CA MET A 17 19.21 -5.06 37.94
C MET A 17 18.32 -5.11 39.18
N ARG A 18 18.84 -5.59 40.31
CA ARG A 18 18.08 -5.61 41.58
C ARG A 18 17.73 -4.21 42.06
N GLY A 19 18.63 -3.24 41.88
CA GLY A 19 18.38 -1.83 42.19
C GLY A 19 17.45 -1.11 41.21
N LEU A 20 17.18 -1.68 40.03
CA LEU A 20 16.21 -1.18 39.05
C LEU A 20 14.78 -1.70 39.29
N MET A 21 14.63 -2.88 39.90
CA MET A 21 13.32 -3.54 40.05
C MET A 21 12.64 -3.30 41.40
N SER A 22 13.31 -2.69 42.39
CA SER A 22 12.87 -2.75 43.79
C SER A 22 12.23 -1.48 44.38
N ASP A 23 11.64 -0.57 43.61
CA ASP A 23 10.54 0.32 44.09
C ASP A 23 10.15 1.37 43.04
N GLY A 24 8.84 1.49 42.78
CA GLY A 24 8.21 2.39 41.81
C GLY A 24 8.31 3.89 42.11
N ARG A 25 9.31 4.34 42.89
CA ARG A 25 9.58 5.76 43.19
C ARG A 25 10.97 6.23 42.73
N HIS A 26 11.72 5.41 42.00
CA HIS A 26 13.13 5.70 41.64
C HIS A 26 13.37 6.15 40.19
N ASN A 27 12.36 6.67 39.48
CA ASN A 27 12.55 7.37 38.20
C ASN A 27 13.18 8.77 38.33
N ILE A 28 13.60 9.16 39.54
CA ILE A 28 14.48 10.32 39.70
C ILE A 28 15.87 9.88 39.26
N ARG A 29 16.19 10.21 38.00
CA ARG A 29 17.54 10.12 37.41
C ARG A 29 18.58 10.43 38.48
N ARG A 30 19.35 9.43 38.93
CA ARG A 30 20.30 9.66 40.01
C ARG A 30 21.35 10.64 39.49
N LYS A 31 21.91 11.49 40.37
CA LYS A 31 23.00 12.42 39.99
C LYS A 31 24.14 11.69 39.25
N LYS A 32 24.39 10.43 39.63
CA LYS A 32 25.36 9.52 38.99
C LYS A 32 25.01 9.19 37.54
N ASP A 33 23.73 9.00 37.22
CA ASP A 33 23.26 8.72 35.86
C ASP A 33 23.38 9.97 35.00
N LEU A 34 23.02 11.14 35.55
CA LEU A 34 23.19 12.42 34.87
C LEU A 34 24.66 12.67 34.52
N THR A 35 25.57 12.45 35.47
CA THR A 35 27.02 12.56 35.24
C THR A 35 27.53 11.56 34.22
N ARG A 36 26.98 10.34 34.21
CA ARG A 36 27.34 9.32 33.20
C ARG A 36 26.90 9.75 31.81
N TYR A 37 25.69 10.28 31.65
CA TYR A 37 25.18 10.78 30.36
C TYR A 37 25.95 12.01 29.88
N THR A 38 26.25 12.97 30.75
CA THR A 38 27.04 14.15 30.37
C THR A 38 28.47 13.76 29.99
N ASN A 39 29.12 12.89 30.76
CA ASN A 39 30.47 12.44 30.46
C ASN A 39 30.52 11.65 29.15
N TYR A 40 29.56 10.75 28.92
CA TYR A 40 29.44 10.03 27.65
C TYR A 40 29.23 10.99 26.47
N ARG A 41 28.37 12.01 26.62
CA ARG A 41 28.14 13.02 25.58
C ARG A 41 29.40 13.83 25.27
N VAL A 42 30.16 14.24 26.29
CA VAL A 42 31.43 14.97 26.12
C VAL A 42 32.48 14.08 25.46
N MET A 43 32.63 12.83 25.91
CA MET A 43 33.57 11.87 25.33
C MET A 43 33.21 11.53 23.87
N ARG A 44 31.92 11.49 23.53
CA ARG A 44 31.43 11.29 22.16
C ARG A 44 31.76 12.47 21.25
N ILE A 45 31.55 13.71 21.73
CA ILE A 45 31.92 14.93 20.98
C ILE A 45 33.44 15.01 20.79
N ALA A 46 34.22 14.59 21.80
CA ALA A 46 35.67 14.52 21.74
C ALA A 46 36.21 13.33 20.90
N GLY A 47 35.35 12.48 20.34
CA GLY A 47 35.75 11.32 19.53
C GLY A 47 36.50 10.23 20.30
N LEU A 48 36.44 10.26 21.64
CA LEU A 48 37.10 9.31 22.54
C LEU A 48 36.23 8.07 22.85
N THR A 49 35.04 8.00 22.27
CA THR A 49 34.16 6.83 22.33
C THR A 49 34.43 5.92 21.13
N HIS A 50 34.46 4.60 21.35
CA HIS A 50 34.58 3.60 20.28
C HIS A 50 33.34 3.51 19.37
N ASP A 51 32.35 4.39 19.57
CA ASP A 51 31.20 4.60 18.71
C ASP A 51 31.61 5.41 17.47
N ASN A 52 32.53 4.88 16.67
CA ASN A 52 32.67 5.35 15.29
C ASN A 52 31.41 4.89 14.56
N PRO A 53 30.54 5.78 14.06
CA PRO A 53 29.52 5.36 13.10
C PRO A 53 30.25 5.02 11.80
N THR A 54 30.75 3.79 11.69
CA THR A 54 30.99 3.18 10.38
C THR A 54 29.64 2.91 9.78
N GLU A 55 29.07 3.91 9.14
CA GLU A 55 28.21 3.69 7.98
C GLU A 55 27.92 5.04 7.33
N LYS A 56 28.33 5.15 6.07
CA LYS A 56 27.62 5.98 5.11
C LYS A 56 26.22 5.36 5.02
N VAL A 57 25.33 5.75 5.94
CA VAL A 57 23.91 5.43 5.82
C VAL A 57 23.45 6.18 4.59
N ASP A 58 23.33 5.44 3.49
CA ASP A 58 22.66 5.89 2.29
C ASP A 58 21.29 6.41 2.75
N ARG A 59 20.90 7.63 2.37
CA ARG A 59 19.62 8.24 2.80
C ARG A 59 18.37 7.48 2.30
N ARG A 60 18.58 6.33 1.66
CA ARG A 60 17.60 5.29 1.39
C ARG A 60 17.41 4.50 2.69
N GLY A 61 16.57 5.05 3.57
CA GLY A 61 16.19 4.41 4.82
C GLY A 61 15.73 2.97 4.59
N PHE A 62 15.84 2.14 5.64
CA PHE A 62 15.42 0.74 5.68
C PHE A 62 14.06 0.55 4.99
N VAL A 63 14.10 0.08 3.74
CA VAL A 63 12.91 -0.23 2.96
C VAL A 63 12.41 -1.55 3.53
N THR A 64 11.36 -1.50 4.34
CA THR A 64 10.73 -2.74 4.80
C THR A 64 10.12 -3.44 3.58
N PRO A 65 9.95 -4.78 3.61
CA PRO A 65 9.27 -5.50 2.53
C PRO A 65 7.90 -4.91 2.19
N LEU A 66 7.22 -4.34 3.18
CA LEU A 66 5.97 -3.61 2.99
C LEU A 66 6.17 -2.27 2.26
N THR A 67 7.24 -1.53 2.57
CA THR A 67 7.55 -0.27 1.86
C THR A 67 7.94 -0.55 0.41
N GLU A 68 8.69 -1.64 0.16
CA GLU A 68 9.05 -2.06 -1.20
C GLU A 68 7.83 -2.52 -2.00
N LEU A 69 6.89 -3.24 -1.36
CA LEU A 69 5.62 -3.62 -1.96
C LEU A 69 4.74 -2.40 -2.28
N GLN A 70 4.68 -1.43 -1.37
CA GLN A 70 3.93 -0.19 -1.58
C GLN A 70 4.56 0.70 -2.67
N ASP A 71 5.90 0.75 -2.73
CA ASP A 71 6.64 1.51 -3.74
C ASP A 71 6.59 0.84 -5.12
N ARG A 72 6.35 -0.46 -5.20
CA ARG A 72 6.11 -1.19 -6.46
C ARG A 72 4.64 -1.33 -6.82
N ALA A 73 3.73 -1.09 -5.88
CA ALA A 73 2.31 -1.12 -6.15
C ALA A 73 1.95 -0.02 -7.16
N THR A 74 1.44 -0.42 -8.31
CA THR A 74 0.80 0.43 -9.32
C THR A 74 -0.63 0.81 -8.89
N LEU A 75 -0.84 1.00 -7.59
CA LEU A 75 -2.07 1.53 -7.08
C LEU A 75 -2.02 3.06 -7.19
N PRO A 76 -3.12 3.71 -7.57
CA PRO A 76 -3.16 5.16 -7.71
C PRO A 76 -2.82 5.79 -6.35
N ARG A 77 -1.69 6.49 -6.29
CA ARG A 77 -1.09 7.01 -5.03
C ARG A 77 -1.80 8.27 -4.50
N SER A 78 -2.75 8.81 -5.26
CA SER A 78 -3.50 10.00 -4.87
C SER A 78 -4.95 9.90 -5.35
N ALA A 79 -5.86 10.52 -4.61
CA ALA A 79 -7.27 10.65 -4.99
C ALA A 79 -7.48 11.46 -6.29
N ASN A 80 -6.43 12.16 -6.77
CA ASN A 80 -6.45 12.96 -7.99
C ASN A 80 -5.93 12.22 -9.23
N ASP A 81 -5.71 10.91 -9.13
CA ASP A 81 -5.27 10.11 -10.28
C ASP A 81 -6.30 10.13 -11.42
N ILE A 82 -5.81 10.05 -12.66
CA ILE A 82 -6.62 10.08 -13.89
C ILE A 82 -7.66 8.96 -13.86
N ARG A 83 -7.34 7.82 -13.24
CA ARG A 83 -8.25 6.68 -13.04
C ARG A 83 -9.52 7.04 -12.26
N PHE A 84 -9.48 8.07 -11.40
CA PHE A 84 -10.65 8.53 -10.63
C PHE A 84 -11.40 9.69 -11.29
N ARG A 85 -10.95 10.21 -12.44
CA ARG A 85 -11.65 11.29 -13.16
C ARG A 85 -12.98 10.85 -13.75
N TYR A 86 -13.17 9.56 -13.97
CA TYR A 86 -14.36 9.01 -14.58
C TYR A 86 -15.22 8.32 -13.51
N PRO A 87 -16.51 8.69 -13.36
CA PRO A 87 -17.39 8.03 -12.40
C PRO A 87 -17.63 6.59 -12.84
N HIS A 88 -17.08 5.64 -12.09
CA HIS A 88 -17.24 4.20 -12.31
C HIS A 88 -17.53 3.50 -10.98
N THR A 89 -18.23 2.38 -11.05
CA THR A 89 -18.53 1.54 -9.89
C THR A 89 -17.87 0.18 -10.07
N LEU A 90 -16.91 -0.16 -9.21
CA LEU A 90 -16.33 -1.49 -9.14
C LEU A 90 -17.18 -2.38 -8.23
N SER A 91 -17.72 -3.45 -8.80
CA SER A 91 -18.51 -4.47 -8.12
C SER A 91 -17.70 -5.75 -8.00
N TYR A 92 -17.52 -6.23 -6.77
CA TYR A 92 -16.88 -7.50 -6.46
C TYR A 92 -17.63 -8.18 -5.32
N LYS A 93 -17.57 -9.51 -5.27
CA LYS A 93 -18.15 -10.29 -4.18
C LYS A 93 -17.09 -10.54 -3.11
N VAL A 94 -17.47 -10.37 -1.84
CA VAL A 94 -16.62 -10.70 -0.69
C VAL A 94 -17.35 -11.72 0.15
N TYR A 95 -16.70 -12.84 0.42
CA TYR A 95 -17.18 -13.78 1.43
C TYR A 95 -16.55 -13.42 2.78
N TRP A 96 -17.41 -13.16 3.77
CA TRP A 96 -17.00 -12.98 5.15
C TRP A 96 -17.19 -14.30 5.88
N GLY A 97 -16.10 -15.04 6.06
CA GLY A 97 -16.10 -16.33 6.75
C GLY A 97 -15.04 -16.39 7.85
N PRO A 98 -15.06 -17.44 8.70
CA PRO A 98 -13.94 -17.74 9.57
C PRO A 98 -12.65 -17.88 8.74
N PRO A 99 -11.46 -17.58 9.31
CA PRO A 99 -10.20 -17.66 8.59
C PRO A 99 -10.04 -19.05 7.98
N SER A 100 -10.14 -19.09 6.66
CA SER A 100 -10.01 -20.28 5.84
C SER A 100 -8.56 -20.40 5.40
N VAL A 101 -8.02 -21.62 5.46
CA VAL A 101 -6.68 -21.95 4.92
C VAL A 101 -6.77 -22.36 3.45
N GLN A 102 -7.98 -22.44 2.88
CA GLN A 102 -8.17 -22.75 1.47
C GLN A 102 -7.84 -21.51 0.64
N ASP A 103 -6.88 -21.66 -0.27
CA ASP A 103 -6.66 -20.73 -1.37
C ASP A 103 -7.98 -20.61 -2.15
N GLU A 104 -8.46 -19.38 -2.43
CA GLU A 104 -9.67 -19.18 -3.25
C GLU A 104 -9.49 -19.97 -4.57
N PRO A 105 -10.33 -20.98 -4.84
CA PRO A 105 -11.68 -20.72 -5.31
C PRO A 105 -12.74 -21.62 -4.66
N ASN A 106 -13.83 -21.02 -4.15
CA ASN A 106 -15.03 -21.81 -3.84
C ASN A 106 -15.70 -22.22 -5.16
N GLU A 107 -15.58 -23.49 -5.54
CA GLU A 107 -16.23 -24.12 -6.70
C GLU A 107 -17.79 -24.00 -6.69
N TYR A 108 -18.37 -23.59 -5.56
CA TYR A 108 -19.82 -23.56 -5.34
C TYR A 108 -20.56 -22.37 -5.98
N GLU A 109 -19.90 -21.27 -6.35
CA GLU A 109 -20.57 -20.08 -6.93
C GLU A 109 -19.75 -19.35 -8.00
N GLY A 110 -19.41 -20.03 -9.11
CA GLY A 110 -18.74 -19.39 -10.25
C GLY A 110 -17.44 -18.68 -9.87
N SER A 111 -16.89 -17.86 -10.76
CA SER A 111 -15.64 -17.18 -10.42
C SER A 111 -15.85 -16.10 -9.36
N MET A 112 -15.50 -16.47 -8.13
CA MET A 112 -15.39 -15.57 -6.96
C MET A 112 -14.30 -14.51 -7.14
N VAL A 113 -13.43 -14.71 -8.14
CA VAL A 113 -12.33 -13.82 -8.49
C VAL A 113 -12.77 -12.79 -9.55
N GLY A 114 -13.94 -12.99 -10.15
CA GLY A 114 -14.51 -12.10 -11.14
C GLY A 114 -14.79 -10.70 -10.59
N CYS A 115 -14.26 -9.69 -11.27
CA CYS A 115 -14.53 -8.29 -11.00
C CYS A 115 -15.41 -7.71 -12.10
N ARG A 116 -16.31 -6.79 -11.73
CA ARG A 116 -17.16 -6.08 -12.70
C ARG A 116 -17.04 -4.58 -12.52
N VAL A 117 -16.86 -3.85 -13.60
CA VAL A 117 -16.92 -2.39 -13.61
C VAL A 117 -18.17 -1.95 -14.35
N ALA A 118 -18.98 -1.11 -13.71
CA ALA A 118 -20.15 -0.50 -14.30
C ALA A 118 -19.93 1.01 -14.45
N VAL A 119 -20.23 1.54 -15.63
CA VAL A 119 -20.12 2.97 -15.95
C VAL A 119 -21.41 3.42 -16.60
N ARG A 120 -21.96 4.56 -16.16
CA ARG A 120 -23.12 5.15 -16.81
C ARG A 120 -22.67 6.13 -17.89
N LEU A 121 -23.19 5.98 -19.10
CA LEU A 121 -22.87 6.86 -20.24
C LEU A 121 -23.25 8.33 -20.00
N CYS A 122 -24.30 8.58 -19.22
CA CYS A 122 -24.74 9.93 -18.87
C CYS A 122 -23.78 10.66 -17.94
N ASP A 123 -23.10 9.92 -17.06
CA ASP A 123 -22.22 10.50 -16.04
C ASP A 123 -20.81 10.76 -16.60
N LEU A 124 -20.49 10.20 -17.77
CA LEU A 124 -19.24 10.44 -18.47
C LEU A 124 -19.25 11.80 -19.19
N PRO A 125 -18.19 12.61 -19.05
CA PRO A 125 -18.02 13.88 -19.76
C PRO A 125 -17.58 13.66 -21.21
N LEU A 126 -18.38 12.91 -21.98
CA LEU A 126 -18.14 12.57 -23.39
C LEU A 126 -19.20 13.22 -24.29
N THR A 127 -18.83 13.52 -25.54
CA THR A 127 -19.79 13.97 -26.56
C THR A 127 -20.69 12.82 -27.03
N GLN A 128 -21.81 13.12 -27.69
CA GLN A 128 -22.73 12.10 -28.19
C GLN A 128 -22.03 11.08 -29.11
N ARG A 129 -21.19 11.57 -30.04
CA ARG A 129 -20.40 10.72 -30.95
C ARG A 129 -19.37 9.85 -30.21
N GLN A 130 -18.71 10.40 -29.18
CA GLN A 130 -17.77 9.61 -28.36
C GLN A 130 -18.50 8.51 -27.57
N LYS A 131 -19.74 8.76 -27.13
CA LYS A 131 -20.59 7.75 -26.49
C LYS A 131 -21.00 6.66 -27.49
N GLU A 132 -21.40 7.02 -28.69
CA GLU A 132 -21.71 6.06 -29.77
C GLU A 132 -20.49 5.18 -30.08
N ARG A 133 -19.31 5.78 -30.27
CA ARG A 133 -18.07 5.03 -30.48
C ARG A 133 -17.74 4.11 -29.30
N LEU A 134 -17.97 4.55 -28.07
CA LEU A 134 -17.75 3.72 -26.88
C LEU A 134 -18.68 2.51 -26.89
N VAL A 135 -19.94 2.69 -27.26
CA VAL A 135 -20.92 1.59 -27.41
C VAL A 135 -20.49 0.65 -28.55
N ASP A 136 -19.97 1.16 -29.65
CA ASP A 136 -19.46 0.36 -30.76
C ASP A 136 -18.26 -0.51 -30.36
N ILE A 137 -17.30 0.06 -29.63
CA ILE A 137 -16.11 -0.66 -29.14
C ILE A 137 -16.50 -1.77 -28.15
N VAL A 138 -17.41 -1.46 -27.22
CA VAL A 138 -17.81 -2.40 -26.16
C VAL A 138 -18.77 -3.47 -26.67
N GLY A 139 -19.56 -3.14 -27.69
CA GLY A 139 -20.58 -3.98 -28.28
C GLY A 139 -21.89 -3.94 -27.50
N THR A 140 -22.99 -4.11 -28.23
CA THR A 140 -24.38 -4.00 -27.73
C THR A 140 -24.72 -4.98 -26.61
N LYS A 141 -24.03 -6.11 -26.52
CA LYS A 141 -24.27 -7.14 -25.48
C LYS A 141 -23.91 -6.69 -24.06
N ARG A 142 -23.00 -5.72 -23.93
CA ARG A 142 -22.44 -5.25 -22.66
C ARG A 142 -23.06 -3.92 -22.19
N VAL A 143 -23.97 -3.38 -22.99
CA VAL A 143 -24.65 -2.11 -22.74
C VAL A 143 -26.12 -2.39 -22.49
N CYS A 144 -26.63 -1.90 -21.36
CA CYS A 144 -28.06 -1.92 -21.10
C CYS A 144 -28.70 -0.66 -21.69
N GLU A 145 -29.44 -0.79 -22.79
CA GLU A 145 -30.11 0.34 -23.46
C GLU A 145 -31.08 1.09 -22.53
N LYS A 146 -31.74 0.37 -21.62
CA LYS A 146 -32.73 0.96 -20.70
C LYS A 146 -32.11 1.86 -19.63
N THR A 147 -30.91 1.51 -19.15
CA THR A 147 -30.26 2.24 -18.04
C THR A 147 -29.05 3.05 -18.50
N GLY A 148 -28.61 2.88 -19.75
CA GLY A 148 -27.40 3.51 -20.28
C GLY A 148 -26.12 3.09 -19.54
N VAL A 149 -26.15 1.92 -18.90
CA VAL A 149 -25.02 1.38 -18.13
C VAL A 149 -24.23 0.42 -18.99
N VAL A 150 -22.93 0.68 -19.08
CA VAL A 150 -21.92 -0.18 -19.70
C VAL A 150 -21.30 -1.04 -18.61
N THR A 151 -21.22 -2.35 -18.85
CA THR A 151 -20.64 -3.30 -17.90
C THR A 151 -19.45 -4.03 -18.53
N LEU A 152 -18.33 -4.03 -17.81
CA LEU A 152 -17.12 -4.77 -18.15
C LEU A 152 -16.87 -5.81 -17.06
N GLU A 153 -16.55 -7.04 -17.46
CA GLU A 153 -16.24 -8.14 -16.56
C GLU A 153 -14.86 -8.69 -16.89
N ALA A 154 -14.05 -8.95 -15.86
CA ALA A 154 -12.77 -9.63 -16.00
C ALA A 154 -12.66 -10.75 -14.98
N ASP A 155 -12.26 -11.90 -15.51
CA ASP A 155 -12.07 -13.14 -14.79
C ASP A 155 -10.99 -13.95 -15.50
N HIS A 156 -9.75 -13.47 -15.40
CA HIS A 156 -8.61 -14.03 -16.15
C HIS A 156 -7.52 -14.54 -15.23
N PHE A 157 -7.36 -13.91 -14.07
CA PHE A 157 -6.38 -14.25 -13.07
C PHE A 157 -7.02 -14.93 -11.87
N PRO A 158 -6.27 -15.80 -11.16
CA PRO A 158 -6.71 -16.41 -9.91
C PRO A 158 -6.76 -15.42 -8.74
N GLU A 159 -6.09 -14.27 -8.87
CA GLU A 159 -6.11 -13.21 -7.86
C GLU A 159 -7.02 -12.05 -8.28
N ARG A 160 -7.91 -11.66 -7.37
CA ARG A 160 -8.89 -10.58 -7.57
C ARG A 160 -8.24 -9.23 -7.86
N ASN A 161 -7.12 -8.95 -7.19
CA ASN A 161 -6.37 -7.71 -7.38
C ASN A 161 -5.86 -7.59 -8.81
N HIS A 162 -5.41 -8.69 -9.41
CA HIS A 162 -4.96 -8.71 -10.81
C HIS A 162 -6.13 -8.51 -11.78
N ASN A 163 -7.30 -9.12 -11.53
CA ASN A 163 -8.50 -8.87 -12.33
C ASN A 163 -8.98 -7.40 -12.22
N ALA A 164 -8.91 -6.81 -11.02
CA ALA A 164 -9.27 -5.42 -10.80
C ALA A 164 -8.28 -4.44 -11.49
N ALA A 165 -6.98 -4.74 -11.43
CA ALA A 165 -5.96 -3.95 -12.13
C ALA A 165 -6.16 -4.00 -13.65
N LEU A 166 -6.41 -5.19 -14.20
CA LEU A 166 -6.70 -5.38 -15.62
C LEU A 166 -7.93 -4.57 -16.06
N LEU A 167 -9.01 -4.57 -15.27
CA LEU A 167 -10.20 -3.76 -15.58
C LEU A 167 -9.91 -2.26 -15.56
N GLY A 168 -9.06 -1.80 -14.64
CA GLY A 168 -8.61 -0.42 -14.60
C GLY A 168 -7.88 -0.02 -15.89
N ASP A 169 -6.94 -0.86 -16.33
CA ASP A 169 -6.15 -0.63 -17.54
C ASP A 169 -7.04 -0.68 -18.80
N MET A 170 -7.95 -1.66 -18.88
CA MET A 170 -8.93 -1.76 -19.97
C MET A 170 -9.85 -0.55 -20.03
N LEU A 171 -10.34 -0.06 -18.89
CA LEU A 171 -11.19 1.12 -18.83
C LEU A 171 -10.41 2.37 -19.28
N GLU A 172 -9.15 2.52 -18.85
CA GLU A 172 -8.31 3.64 -19.28
C GLU A 172 -8.09 3.61 -20.80
N GLN A 173 -7.76 2.45 -21.37
CA GLN A 173 -7.57 2.29 -22.81
C GLN A 173 -8.86 2.61 -23.59
N LEU A 174 -9.99 2.08 -23.14
CA LEU A 174 -11.30 2.30 -23.75
C LEU A 174 -11.68 3.79 -23.72
N MET A 175 -11.45 4.49 -22.61
CA MET A 175 -11.70 5.92 -22.52
C MET A 175 -10.77 6.71 -23.45
N ARG A 176 -9.51 6.30 -23.59
CA ARG A 176 -8.55 6.93 -24.52
C ARG A 176 -8.99 6.74 -25.97
N GLU A 177 -9.41 5.55 -26.36
CA GLU A 177 -9.89 5.25 -27.71
C GLU A 177 -11.21 5.97 -28.03
N ALA A 178 -12.12 6.06 -27.06
CA ALA A 178 -13.36 6.82 -27.21
C ALA A 178 -13.10 8.32 -27.42
N MET A 179 -12.12 8.90 -26.70
CA MET A 179 -11.75 10.32 -26.83
C MET A 179 -11.06 10.65 -28.17
N GLN A 180 -10.40 9.69 -28.81
CA GLN A 180 -9.74 9.86 -30.12
C GLN A 180 -10.73 9.95 -31.30
N ALA A 181 -12.04 10.03 -31.07
CA ALA A 181 -12.99 10.34 -32.13
C ALA A 181 -12.81 11.81 -32.54
N GLU A 182 -12.18 12.04 -33.70
CA GLU A 182 -11.97 13.38 -34.23
C GLU A 182 -13.32 14.10 -34.44
N PRO A 183 -13.41 15.41 -34.14
CA PRO A 183 -14.49 16.22 -34.65
C PRO A 183 -14.31 16.37 -36.16
N VAL A 184 -15.31 15.94 -36.95
CA VAL A 184 -15.45 16.42 -38.33
C VAL A 184 -15.64 17.94 -38.22
N PRO A 185 -14.84 18.77 -38.91
CA PRO A 185 -15.12 20.20 -38.97
C PRO A 185 -16.49 20.37 -39.62
N ASP A 186 -17.39 21.05 -38.91
CA ASP A 186 -18.74 21.34 -39.39
C ASP A 186 -18.64 22.05 -40.76
N GLU A 187 -19.22 21.45 -41.81
CA GLU A 187 -19.51 22.10 -43.11
C GLU A 187 -20.76 22.97 -43.01
#